data_AF-A0A4V6I890-F1
#
_entry.id   AF-A0A4V6I890-F1
#
_cell.length_a   1.000
_cell.length_b   1.000
_cell.length_c   1.000
_cell.angle_alpha   90.00
_cell.angle_beta   90.00
_cell.angle_gamma   90.00
#
_symmetry.space_group_name_H-M   'P 1'
#
loop_
_entity.id
_entity.type
_entity.pdbx_description
1 polymer ?
#
loop_
_entity_poly.entity_id
_entity_poly.type
_entity_poly.pdbx_seq_one_letter_code
_entity_poly.pdbx_strand_id
1 'polypeptide(L)'
;MPAPVIVLALLTAITVTAFGIRCYCTDDHCVPYGVCESQLCLVGIVRNTNSVIRTCGSELVGCRKDVGRWADLCACDQPFCNTFAYLRSHTRHEQNPPVNPDDTLVFRRVDGPHDPNEHPMSNGEGGHLDGELQPTPKNSLLVFTLVPLSVAAALVLVITFNYYCHLG
;
A
#
# COMPACT_ATOMS: atom_id res chain seq x y z
N MET A 1 16.44 6.93 -41.35
CA MET A 1 15.01 6.76 -41.01
C MET A 1 14.89 6.52 -39.50
N PRO A 2 14.80 7.57 -38.65
CA PRO A 2 14.86 7.42 -37.18
C PRO A 2 13.49 7.26 -36.48
N ALA A 3 12.38 7.30 -37.23
CA ALA A 3 11.03 7.23 -36.69
C ALA A 3 10.71 6.01 -35.78
N PRO A 4 11.18 4.76 -36.06
CA PRO A 4 10.72 3.61 -35.27
C PRO A 4 11.29 3.58 -33.85
N VAL A 5 12.50 4.12 -33.64
CA VAL A 5 13.13 4.16 -32.32
C VAL A 5 12.45 5.19 -31.41
N ILE A 6 12.02 6.32 -31.99
CA ILE A 6 11.34 7.39 -31.27
C ILE A 6 9.94 6.93 -30.83
N VAL A 7 9.21 6.22 -31.69
CA VAL A 7 7.88 5.68 -31.36
C VAL A 7 7.96 4.59 -30.29
N LEU A 8 8.96 3.70 -30.37
CA LEU A 8 9.16 2.65 -29.36
C LEU A 8 9.59 3.25 -28.00
N ALA A 9 10.42 4.30 -28.00
CA ALA A 9 10.80 5.03 -26.80
C ALA A 9 9.63 5.81 -26.17
N LEU A 10 8.73 6.37 -27.00
CA LEU A 10 7.49 7.00 -26.53
C LEU A 10 6.51 5.97 -25.94
N LEU A 11 6.37 4.80 -26.56
CA LEU A 11 5.49 3.73 -26.06
C LEU A 11 6.00 3.13 -24.74
N THR A 12 7.31 2.97 -24.55
CA THR A 12 7.86 2.55 -23.26
C THR A 12 7.75 3.65 -22.21
N ALA A 13 7.91 4.93 -22.58
CA ALA A 13 7.72 6.05 -21.66
C ALA A 13 6.27 6.17 -21.13
N ILE A 14 5.26 5.83 -21.95
CA ILE A 14 3.84 5.87 -21.56
C ILE A 14 3.49 4.80 -20.51
N THR A 15 4.28 3.72 -20.41
CA THR A 15 4.06 2.67 -19.39
C THR A 15 4.58 3.02 -17.98
N VAL A 16 5.24 4.17 -17.82
CA VAL A 16 5.54 4.73 -16.49
C VAL A 16 4.30 5.49 -16.00
N THR A 17 3.17 4.80 -15.86
CA THR A 17 2.07 5.32 -15.07
C THR A 17 2.51 5.29 -13.62
N ALA A 18 2.74 6.46 -13.03
CA ALA A 18 2.95 6.61 -11.61
C ALA A 18 1.75 5.98 -10.88
N PHE A 19 1.91 4.77 -10.36
CA PHE A 19 0.87 4.10 -9.60
C PHE A 19 0.67 4.87 -8.31
N GLY A 20 -0.41 5.64 -8.24
CA GLY A 20 -0.89 6.21 -6.99
C GLY A 20 -1.42 5.10 -6.09
N ILE A 21 -0.97 5.07 -4.84
CA ILE A 21 -1.56 4.27 -3.78
C ILE A 21 -2.59 5.09 -3.02
N ARG A 22 -3.62 4.42 -2.52
CA ARG A 22 -4.64 5.06 -1.66
C ARG A 22 -4.19 5.06 -0.21
N CYS A 23 -4.40 6.18 0.48
CA CYS A 23 -4.03 6.37 1.87
C CYS A 23 -5.25 6.77 2.70
N TYR A 24 -5.29 6.40 3.98
CA TYR A 24 -6.26 7.02 4.89
C TYR A 24 -5.92 8.50 5.03
N CYS A 25 -6.92 9.35 5.03
CA CYS A 25 -6.73 10.77 5.20
C CYS A 25 -7.70 11.35 6.24
N THR A 26 -7.14 12.04 7.22
CA THR A 26 -7.87 12.73 8.30
C THR A 26 -7.57 14.23 8.31
N ASP A 27 -6.91 14.73 7.27
CA ASP A 27 -6.67 16.15 7.05
C ASP A 27 -7.96 16.81 6.51
N ASP A 28 -8.13 18.10 6.76
CA ASP A 28 -9.31 18.88 6.34
C ASP A 28 -9.48 18.87 4.81
N HIS A 29 -8.38 18.69 4.08
CA HIS A 29 -8.36 18.63 2.62
C HIS A 29 -8.97 17.33 2.03
N CYS A 30 -9.33 16.35 2.88
CA CYS A 30 -9.76 15.03 2.45
C CYS A 30 -11.26 14.72 2.67
N VAL A 31 -12.05 15.76 2.94
CA VAL A 31 -13.51 15.67 3.06
C VAL A 31 -14.15 15.60 1.66
N PRO A 32 -15.15 14.73 1.41
CA PRO A 32 -15.89 13.88 2.35
C PRO A 32 -15.38 12.43 2.46
N TYR A 33 -14.44 12.01 1.61
CA TYR A 33 -14.16 10.59 1.41
C TYR A 33 -13.11 10.00 2.36
N GLY A 34 -12.36 10.83 3.10
CA GLY A 34 -11.37 10.37 4.08
C GLY A 34 -10.21 9.57 3.46
N VAL A 35 -9.98 9.76 2.16
CA VAL A 35 -8.98 9.04 1.36
C VAL A 35 -8.31 10.01 0.41
N CYS A 36 -7.00 9.86 0.24
CA CYS A 36 -6.22 10.58 -0.76
C CYS A 36 -5.36 9.59 -1.57
N GLU A 37 -4.86 9.99 -2.73
CA GLU A 37 -4.02 9.18 -3.61
C GLU A 37 -2.68 9.86 -3.86
N SER A 38 -1.58 9.13 -3.65
CA SER A 38 -0.21 9.62 -3.86
C SER A 38 0.77 8.46 -3.96
N GLN A 39 2.07 8.72 -4.07
CA GLN A 39 3.09 7.66 -4.07
C GLN A 39 3.33 7.07 -2.67
N LEU A 40 3.00 7.82 -1.60
CA LEU A 40 3.34 7.47 -0.23
C LEU A 40 2.26 7.92 0.75
N CYS A 41 1.96 7.06 1.72
CA CYS A 41 1.09 7.42 2.82
C CYS A 41 1.89 7.90 4.04
N LEU A 42 1.37 8.92 4.72
CA LEU A 42 1.93 9.47 5.94
C LEU A 42 1.00 9.21 7.13
N VAL A 43 1.59 8.91 8.28
CA VAL A 43 0.92 8.88 9.59
C VAL A 43 1.85 9.49 10.63
N GLY A 44 1.31 10.38 11.47
CA GLY A 44 2.09 11.00 12.53
C GLY A 44 1.26 11.55 13.68
N ILE A 45 1.94 11.90 14.76
CA ILE A 45 1.38 12.56 15.94
C ILE A 45 1.83 14.03 15.92
N VAL A 46 0.89 14.96 16.03
CA VAL A 46 1.20 16.40 16.11
C VAL A 46 1.63 16.76 17.53
N ARG A 47 2.75 17.47 17.67
CA ARG A 47 3.38 17.76 18.97
C ARG A 47 2.49 18.56 19.93
N ASN A 48 1.72 19.51 19.41
CA ASN A 48 0.95 20.43 20.25
C ASN A 48 -0.41 19.87 20.68
N THR A 49 -1.00 18.99 19.88
CA THR A 49 -2.37 18.48 20.08
C THR A 49 -2.40 17.00 20.45
N ASN A 50 -1.29 16.28 20.29
CA ASN A 50 -1.20 14.82 20.39
C ASN A 50 -2.21 14.09 19.49
N SER A 51 -2.73 14.76 18.46
CA SER A 51 -3.67 14.19 17.51
C SER A 51 -2.93 13.36 16.47
N VAL A 52 -3.49 12.19 16.14
CA VAL A 52 -3.00 11.37 15.03
C VAL A 52 -3.56 11.92 13.73
N ILE A 53 -2.68 12.27 12.79
CA ILE A 53 -3.07 12.70 11.45
C ILE A 53 -2.53 11.69 10.44
N ARG A 54 -3.38 11.36 9.48
CA ARG A 54 -3.08 10.51 8.33
C ARG A 54 -3.28 11.32 7.07
N THR A 55 -2.36 11.25 6.12
CA THR A 55 -2.45 12.00 4.86
C THR A 55 -1.56 11.38 3.79
N CYS A 56 -1.53 11.99 2.62
CA CYS A 56 -0.66 11.64 1.50
C CYS A 56 0.65 12.44 1.55
N GLY A 57 1.72 11.87 1.02
CA GLY A 57 3.04 12.47 0.99
C GLY A 57 3.76 12.23 -0.33
N SER A 58 4.86 12.96 -0.51
CA SER A 58 5.68 12.91 -1.73
C SER A 58 7.11 12.42 -1.49
N GLU A 59 7.58 12.35 -0.24
CA GLU A 59 8.96 11.99 0.08
C GLU A 59 9.04 10.80 1.05
N LEU A 60 9.92 9.82 0.77
CA LEU A 60 10.20 8.69 1.66
C LEU A 60 11.10 9.15 2.80
N VAL A 61 10.49 9.64 3.87
CA VAL A 61 11.22 10.14 5.04
C VAL A 61 11.59 9.02 6.03
N GLY A 62 11.03 7.81 5.86
CA GLY A 62 11.07 6.76 6.88
C GLY A 62 10.27 7.17 8.12
N CYS A 63 10.53 6.53 9.26
CA CYS A 63 10.00 7.00 10.54
C CYS A 63 10.99 7.93 11.22
N ARG A 64 10.55 9.12 11.64
CA ARG A 64 11.37 10.12 12.30
C ARG A 64 10.63 10.79 13.44
N LYS A 65 11.40 11.22 14.43
CA LYS A 65 10.94 12.01 15.57
C LYS A 65 11.26 13.48 15.37
N ASP A 66 10.46 14.32 16.00
CA ASP A 66 10.70 15.76 16.14
C ASP A 66 10.89 16.54 14.83
N VAL A 67 10.16 16.15 13.78
CA VAL A 67 10.23 16.80 12.46
C VAL A 67 9.17 17.88 12.32
N GLY A 68 9.57 19.14 12.42
CA GLY A 68 8.68 20.29 12.24
C GLY A 68 7.55 20.31 13.28
N ARG A 69 6.30 20.12 12.83
CA ARG A 69 5.12 20.05 13.72
C ARG A 69 4.85 18.65 14.31
N TRP A 70 5.58 17.64 13.86
CA TRP A 70 5.34 16.25 14.20
C TRP A 70 6.23 15.81 15.36
N ALA A 71 5.63 15.16 16.36
CA ALA A 71 6.36 14.44 17.41
C ALA A 71 6.93 13.13 16.84
N ASP A 72 6.10 12.37 16.13
CA ASP A 72 6.47 11.19 15.36
C ASP A 72 5.83 11.30 13.97
N LEU A 73 6.57 10.95 12.92
CA LEU A 73 6.08 10.90 11.54
C LEU A 73 6.66 9.67 10.84
N CYS A 74 5.81 8.90 10.18
CA CYS A 74 6.20 7.74 9.39
C CYS A 74 5.62 7.82 7.97
N ALA A 75 6.40 7.35 7.01
CA ALA A 75 6.00 7.18 5.61
C ALA A 75 6.00 5.69 5.21
N CYS A 76 5.04 5.28 4.37
CA CYS A 76 4.93 3.92 3.85
C CYS A 76 4.33 3.89 2.43
N ASP A 77 4.57 2.81 1.69
CA ASP A 77 4.32 2.70 0.24
C ASP A 77 3.30 1.62 -0.17
N GLN A 78 2.59 1.04 0.79
CA GLN A 78 1.52 0.08 0.53
C GLN A 78 0.14 0.75 0.63
N PRO A 79 -0.88 0.31 -0.14
CA PRO A 79 -2.22 0.85 -0.02
C PRO A 79 -2.76 0.77 1.41
N PHE A 80 -3.26 1.89 1.94
CA PHE A 80 -3.84 2.03 3.28
C PHE A 80 -2.88 1.65 4.43
N CYS A 81 -1.57 1.72 4.20
CA CYS A 81 -0.56 1.33 5.19
C CYS A 81 -0.46 2.26 6.40
N ASN A 82 -0.89 3.52 6.28
CA ASN A 82 -0.73 4.59 7.28
C ASN A 82 -1.68 4.46 8.47
N THR A 83 -1.80 3.26 9.01
CA THR A 83 -2.56 2.94 10.22
C THR A 83 -1.81 3.41 11.46
N PHE A 84 -2.56 3.57 12.56
CA PHE A 84 -1.93 3.85 13.84
C PHE A 84 -1.12 2.67 14.39
N ALA A 85 -1.45 1.44 13.99
CA ALA A 85 -0.66 0.25 14.31
C ALA A 85 0.73 0.32 13.67
N TYR A 86 0.79 0.72 12.39
CA TYR A 86 2.05 0.93 11.67
C TYR A 86 2.94 1.97 12.36
N LEU A 87 2.37 3.12 12.77
CA LEU A 87 3.12 4.13 13.51
C LEU A 87 3.73 3.54 14.79
N ARG A 88 2.93 2.85 15.62
CA ARG A 88 3.36 2.32 16.92
C ARG A 88 4.40 1.22 16.81
N SER A 89 4.29 0.33 15.81
CA SER A 89 5.28 -0.74 15.64
C SER A 89 6.65 -0.16 15.29
N HIS A 90 6.70 0.92 14.50
CA HIS A 90 7.95 1.50 14.04
C HIS A 90 8.57 2.50 15.03
N THR A 91 7.78 3.16 15.87
CA THR A 91 8.33 4.05 16.92
C THR A 91 8.85 3.30 18.14
N ARG A 92 8.35 2.08 18.41
CA ARG A 92 8.85 1.20 19.49
C ARG A 92 10.23 0.62 19.19
N HIS A 93 10.52 0.28 17.94
CA HIS A 93 11.79 -0.36 17.57
C HIS A 93 13.03 0.52 17.77
N GLU A 94 12.89 1.85 17.72
CA GLU A 94 13.99 2.77 18.02
C GLU A 94 14.27 2.95 19.53
N GLN A 95 13.46 2.35 20.41
CA GLN A 95 13.46 2.66 21.84
C GLN A 95 13.82 1.49 22.76
N ASN A 96 14.49 0.44 22.27
CA ASN A 96 14.91 -0.69 23.12
C ASN A 96 16.29 -0.47 23.78
N PRO A 97 16.37 -0.30 25.12
CA PRO A 97 17.13 -1.22 25.98
C PRO A 97 16.45 -2.61 25.99
N PRO A 98 17.09 -3.70 26.48
CA PRO A 98 16.53 -5.05 26.36
C PRO A 98 15.26 -5.19 27.20
N VAL A 99 14.11 -5.37 26.57
CA VAL A 99 12.82 -5.56 27.26
C VAL A 99 12.51 -7.04 27.40
N ASN A 100 12.24 -7.46 28.63
CA ASN A 100 11.81 -8.80 29.03
C ASN A 100 10.53 -9.24 28.27
N PRO A 101 10.39 -10.53 27.93
CA PRO A 101 9.29 -11.06 27.11
C PRO A 101 7.91 -11.05 27.78
N ASP A 102 7.76 -10.53 29.00
CA ASP A 102 6.54 -10.69 29.82
C ASP A 102 5.51 -9.53 29.70
N ASP A 103 5.88 -8.39 29.10
CA ASP A 103 5.00 -7.22 28.97
C ASP A 103 4.27 -7.16 27.60
N THR A 104 3.70 -8.27 27.16
CA THR A 104 2.80 -8.28 26.00
C THR A 104 1.38 -7.90 26.41
N LEU A 105 1.12 -6.60 26.49
CA LEU A 105 -0.23 -6.07 26.69
C LEU A 105 -1.11 -6.37 25.45
N VAL A 106 -1.94 -7.42 25.55
CA VAL A 106 -2.95 -7.79 24.56
C VAL A 106 -4.16 -6.87 24.69
N PHE A 107 -4.35 -5.99 23.71
CA PHE A 107 -5.57 -5.17 23.62
C PHE A 107 -6.74 -6.01 23.10
N ARG A 108 -7.67 -6.39 24.00
CA ARG A 108 -8.96 -6.99 23.62
C ARG A 108 -9.93 -5.87 23.22
N ARG A 109 -10.50 -5.95 22.01
CA ARG A 109 -11.59 -5.05 21.60
C ARG A 109 -12.82 -5.30 22.47
N VAL A 110 -13.45 -4.23 22.97
CA VAL A 110 -14.71 -4.28 23.72
C VAL A 110 -15.84 -4.11 22.71
N ASP A 111 -16.13 -5.15 21.94
CA ASP A 111 -17.33 -5.19 21.10
C ASP A 111 -17.93 -6.60 21.20
N GLY A 112 -18.87 -6.76 22.13
CA GLY A 112 -19.62 -8.01 22.31
C GLY A 112 -20.57 -7.91 23.51
N PRO A 113 -21.87 -8.24 23.36
CA PRO A 113 -22.79 -8.27 24.49
C PRO A 113 -22.31 -9.25 25.57
N HIS A 114 -22.49 -8.86 26.83
CA HIS A 114 -22.17 -9.63 28.03
C HIS A 114 -22.76 -11.04 27.98
N ASP A 115 -21.92 -12.08 28.03
CA ASP A 115 -22.32 -13.41 28.49
C ASP A 115 -21.46 -13.77 29.71
N PRO A 116 -22.06 -13.98 30.89
CA PRO A 116 -21.33 -14.37 32.08
C PRO A 116 -21.30 -15.90 32.13
N ASN A 117 -20.17 -16.52 31.83
CA ASN A 117 -19.66 -17.69 32.57
C ASN A 117 -18.36 -18.23 31.93
N GLU A 118 -17.55 -18.80 32.83
CA GLU A 118 -16.44 -19.74 32.62
C GLU A 118 -15.00 -19.17 32.54
N HIS A 119 -14.25 -19.47 33.61
CA HIS A 119 -12.80 -19.65 33.64
C HIS A 119 -12.52 -21.18 33.81
N PRO A 120 -11.26 -21.68 33.84
CA PRO A 120 -10.42 -22.01 32.68
C PRO A 120 -9.85 -23.47 32.74
N MET A 121 -9.42 -24.06 31.63
CA MET A 121 -8.36 -25.10 31.51
C MET A 121 -8.30 -25.56 30.04
N SER A 122 -7.17 -25.47 29.33
CA SER A 122 -5.96 -26.32 29.38
C SER A 122 -5.96 -27.36 28.25
N ASN A 123 -4.87 -27.33 27.49
CA ASN A 123 -4.27 -28.37 26.64
C ASN A 123 -4.93 -28.72 25.29
N GLY A 124 -4.10 -28.58 24.25
CA GLY A 124 -3.79 -29.70 23.35
C GLY A 124 -4.56 -29.80 22.03
N GLU A 125 -3.77 -29.74 20.96
CA GLU A 125 -3.99 -30.42 19.67
C GLU A 125 -4.93 -29.79 18.62
N GLY A 126 -4.31 -29.41 17.50
CA GLY A 126 -4.73 -29.85 16.17
C GLY A 126 -5.96 -29.20 15.56
N GLY A 127 -5.77 -28.17 14.75
CA GLY A 127 -6.85 -27.58 13.95
C GLY A 127 -6.36 -26.58 12.92
N HIS A 128 -5.63 -27.07 11.93
CA HIS A 128 -5.35 -26.39 10.68
C HIS A 128 -6.66 -25.94 10.01
N LEU A 129 -6.88 -24.62 9.97
CA LEU A 129 -7.81 -24.00 9.04
C LEU A 129 -7.09 -22.81 8.40
N ASP A 130 -6.47 -23.11 7.26
CA ASP A 130 -6.04 -22.13 6.29
C ASP A 130 -7.26 -21.29 5.87
N GLY A 131 -7.37 -20.11 6.46
CA GLY A 131 -8.24 -19.04 5.96
C GLY A 131 -7.57 -18.40 4.75
N GLU A 132 -7.74 -19.05 3.60
CA GLU A 132 -7.47 -18.55 2.25
C GLU A 132 -7.98 -17.11 2.09
N LEU A 133 -7.09 -16.12 2.26
CA LEU A 133 -7.39 -14.74 1.91
C LEU A 133 -7.31 -14.62 0.38
N GLN A 134 -8.40 -15.01 -0.26
CA GLN A 134 -8.66 -14.89 -1.69
C GLN A 134 -8.30 -13.46 -2.19
N PRO A 135 -7.26 -13.29 -3.03
CA PRO A 135 -6.99 -12.01 -3.67
C PRO A 135 -8.09 -11.75 -4.71
N THR A 136 -8.91 -10.72 -4.47
CA THR A 136 -9.95 -10.29 -5.43
C THR A 136 -9.35 -10.04 -6.82
N PRO A 137 -9.81 -10.71 -7.89
CA PRO A 137 -9.19 -10.67 -9.21
C PRO A 137 -9.65 -9.46 -10.03
N LYS A 138 -9.61 -8.24 -9.47
CA LYS A 138 -9.95 -7.03 -10.25
C LYS A 138 -8.80 -6.55 -11.14
N ASN A 139 -7.56 -6.90 -10.77
CA ASN A 139 -6.37 -6.54 -11.55
C ASN A 139 -6.01 -7.60 -12.62
N SER A 140 -6.55 -8.81 -12.50
CA SER A 140 -6.22 -9.95 -13.35
C SER A 140 -6.84 -9.82 -14.75
N LEU A 141 -8.10 -9.38 -14.84
CA LEU A 141 -8.80 -9.18 -16.11
C LEU A 141 -8.10 -8.16 -17.02
N LEU A 142 -7.52 -7.10 -16.44
CA LEU A 142 -6.85 -6.05 -17.18
C LEU A 142 -5.51 -6.53 -17.76
N VAL A 143 -4.77 -7.37 -17.02
CA VAL A 143 -3.55 -8.01 -17.52
C VAL A 143 -3.88 -9.01 -18.64
N PHE A 144 -4.91 -9.84 -18.45
CA PHE A 144 -5.32 -10.83 -19.45
C PHE A 144 -5.90 -10.24 -20.74
N THR A 145 -6.31 -8.97 -20.74
CA THR A 145 -6.86 -8.30 -21.94
C THR A 145 -5.83 -7.44 -22.63
N LEU A 146 -5.04 -6.66 -21.88
CA LEU A 146 -4.05 -5.76 -22.46
C LEU A 146 -2.82 -6.48 -23.02
N VAL A 147 -2.37 -7.57 -22.37
CA VAL A 147 -1.19 -8.31 -22.84
C VAL A 147 -1.46 -8.98 -24.19
N PRO A 148 -2.55 -9.75 -24.41
CA PRO A 148 -2.84 -10.30 -25.72
C PRO A 148 -3.13 -9.24 -26.78
N LEU A 149 -3.82 -8.15 -26.42
CA LEU A 149 -4.15 -7.08 -27.35
C LEU A 149 -2.90 -6.33 -27.84
N SER A 150 -1.95 -6.06 -26.95
CA SER A 150 -0.69 -5.40 -27.30
C SER A 150 0.21 -6.31 -28.15
N VAL A 151 0.29 -7.60 -27.84
CA VAL A 151 1.04 -8.58 -28.64
C VAL A 151 0.42 -8.72 -30.03
N ALA A 152 -0.91 -8.78 -30.14
CA ALA A 152 -1.61 -8.83 -31.43
C ALA A 152 -1.36 -7.57 -32.27
N ALA A 153 -1.44 -6.38 -31.67
CA ALA A 153 -1.15 -5.13 -32.36
C ALA A 153 0.29 -5.05 -32.87
N ALA A 154 1.26 -5.48 -32.06
CA ALA A 154 2.66 -5.53 -32.46
C ALA A 154 2.90 -6.49 -33.63
N LEU A 155 2.28 -7.68 -33.60
CA LEU A 155 2.37 -8.66 -34.68
C LEU A 155 1.82 -8.10 -36.01
N VAL A 156 0.64 -7.46 -35.97
CA VAL A 156 0.03 -6.85 -37.16
C VAL A 156 0.94 -5.78 -37.76
N LEU A 157 1.53 -4.92 -36.92
CA LEU A 157 2.49 -3.91 -37.40
C LEU A 157 3.71 -4.56 -38.06
N VAL A 158 4.33 -5.57 -37.45
CA VAL A 158 5.50 -6.26 -38.02
C VAL A 158 5.17 -6.89 -39.38
N ILE A 159 4.04 -7.59 -39.49
CA ILE A 159 3.60 -8.22 -40.74
C ILE A 159 3.37 -7.17 -41.82
N THR A 160 2.68 -6.09 -41.45
CA THR A 160 2.34 -5.00 -42.37
C THR A 160 3.59 -4.29 -42.87
N PHE A 161 4.54 -3.98 -41.99
CA PHE A 161 5.84 -3.43 -42.37
C PHE A 161 6.63 -4.36 -43.28
N ASN A 162 6.68 -5.67 -42.97
CA ASN A 162 7.37 -6.63 -43.82
C ASN A 162 6.73 -6.71 -45.22
N TYR A 163 5.41 -6.73 -45.29
CA TYR A 163 4.65 -6.75 -46.55
C TYR A 163 4.90 -5.49 -47.38
N TYR A 164 4.79 -4.29 -46.79
CA TYR A 164 5.02 -3.04 -47.51
C TYR A 164 6.48 -2.82 -47.89
N CYS A 165 7.44 -3.29 -47.09
CA CYS A 165 8.86 -3.24 -47.44
C CYS A 165 9.25 -4.27 -48.52
N HIS A 166 8.48 -5.34 -48.72
CA HIS A 166 8.72 -6.33 -49.78
C HIS A 166 8.01 -5.97 -51.10
N LEU A 167 7.03 -5.05 -51.08
CA LEU A 167 6.30 -4.59 -52.26
C LEU A 167 6.87 -3.30 -52.90
N GLY A 168 7.85 -2.64 -52.27
CA GLY A 168 8.54 -1.45 -52.80
C GLY A 168 9.93 -1.75 -53.31
#